data_AF-D7KI05-F1
#
_entry.id   AF-D7KI05-F1
#
_cell.length_a   1.000
_cell.length_b   1.000
_cell.length_c   1.000
_cell.angle_alpha   90.00
_cell.angle_beta   90.00
_cell.angle_gamma   90.00
#
_symmetry.space_group_name_H-M   'P 1'
#
loop_
_entity.id
_entity.type
_entity.pdbx_description
1 polymer ?
#
loop_
_entity_poly.entity_id
_entity_poly.type
_entity_poly.pdbx_seq_one_letter_code
_entity_poly.pdbx_strand_id
1 'polypeptide(L)'
;MYEAHLYRIWIKLSYSEAAAGKAYPNCQAIPCDQFEVAFQAVELWISVRTVLPVENSLGGSIHRNYDLLLRHRLHIVGEVVEV
;
A
#
# COMPACT_ATOMS: atom_id res chain seq x y z
N MET A 1 -20.48 9.29 21.51
CA MET A 1 -20.49 9.89 20.17
C MET A 1 -19.28 9.36 19.44
N TYR A 2 -19.52 8.40 18.56
CA TYR A 2 -18.54 7.50 17.94
C TYR A 2 -18.42 7.90 16.47
N GLU A 3 -17.69 8.97 16.19
CA GLU A 3 -17.33 9.36 14.82
C GLU A 3 -15.89 8.90 14.53
N ALA A 4 -15.68 7.57 14.50
CA ALA A 4 -14.37 6.97 14.24
C ALA A 4 -14.29 6.27 12.87
N HIS A 5 -15.18 6.60 11.92
CA HIS A 5 -15.34 5.80 10.72
C HIS A 5 -15.61 6.67 9.50
N LEU A 6 -14.58 7.08 8.74
CA LEU A 6 -14.61 6.97 7.27
C LEU A 6 -13.36 7.46 6.51
N TYR A 7 -12.39 8.11 7.15
CA TYR A 7 -11.16 8.52 6.43
C TYR A 7 -10.14 7.39 6.47
N ARG A 8 -10.43 6.34 5.69
CA ARG A 8 -9.59 5.14 5.53
C ARG A 8 -8.28 5.56 4.87
N ILE A 9 -7.22 5.51 5.65
CA ILE A 9 -5.90 5.99 5.27
C ILE A 9 -5.19 4.93 4.41
N TRP A 10 -4.48 5.38 3.38
CA TRP A 10 -3.73 4.55 2.45
C TRP A 10 -2.26 4.88 2.56
N ILE A 11 -1.40 3.90 2.34
CA ILE A 11 0.04 4.12 2.48
C ILE A 11 0.64 4.47 1.14
N LYS A 12 1.34 5.61 1.14
CA LYS A 12 2.04 6.26 0.05
C LYS A 12 3.51 5.87 0.13
N LEU A 13 3.97 5.09 -0.83
CA LEU A 13 5.39 4.99 -1.16
C LEU A 13 5.68 5.90 -2.34
N SER A 14 6.89 6.48 -2.40
CA SER A 14 7.27 7.53 -3.37
C SER A 14 7.09 7.16 -4.84
N TYR A 15 7.10 5.88 -5.19
CA TYR A 15 6.85 5.37 -6.55
C TYR A 15 5.41 4.87 -6.77
N SER A 16 4.56 4.94 -5.75
CA SER A 16 3.19 4.40 -5.77
C SER A 16 2.14 5.47 -5.56
N GLU A 17 2.51 6.75 -5.57
CA GLU A 17 1.58 7.86 -5.38
C GLU A 17 0.55 7.94 -6.50
N ALA A 18 1.00 7.90 -7.76
CA ALA A 18 0.12 7.94 -8.91
C ALA A 18 -0.70 6.64 -9.04
N ALA A 19 -0.09 5.47 -8.82
CA ALA A 19 -0.80 4.21 -8.71
C ALA A 19 -1.88 4.21 -7.61
N ALA A 20 -1.59 4.73 -6.41
CA ALA A 20 -2.55 4.82 -5.31
C ALA A 20 -3.71 5.76 -5.63
N GLY A 21 -3.42 6.94 -6.22
CA GLY A 21 -4.45 7.86 -6.68
C GLY A 21 -5.31 7.29 -7.80
N LYS A 22 -4.74 6.51 -8.71
CA LYS A 22 -5.46 5.80 -9.78
C LYS A 22 -6.34 4.67 -9.23
N ALA A 23 -5.85 3.93 -8.25
CA ALA A 23 -6.60 2.86 -7.59
C ALA A 23 -7.76 3.42 -6.74
N TYR A 24 -7.52 4.53 -6.05
CA TYR A 24 -8.42 5.10 -5.05
C TYR A 24 -8.41 6.63 -5.11
N PRO A 25 -9.20 7.26 -5.99
CA PRO A 25 -9.14 8.72 -6.23
C PRO A 25 -9.52 9.58 -5.01
N ASN A 26 -10.21 9.02 -4.02
CA ASN A 26 -10.59 9.70 -2.77
C ASN A 26 -9.68 9.31 -1.59
N CYS A 27 -8.53 8.67 -1.82
CA CYS A 27 -7.64 8.26 -0.73
C CYS A 27 -6.87 9.44 -0.13
N GLN A 28 -6.76 9.45 1.20
CA GLN A 28 -5.72 10.23 1.87
C GLN A 28 -4.50 9.34 2.08
N ALA A 29 -3.36 9.82 1.64
CA ALA A 29 -2.16 9.00 1.56
C ALA A 29 -1.13 9.39 2.63
N ILE A 30 -0.70 8.44 3.46
CA ILE A 30 0.36 8.58 4.47
C ILE A 30 1.70 8.26 3.82
N PRO A 31 2.68 9.18 3.83
CA PRO A 31 4.03 8.85 3.39
C PRO A 31 4.63 7.76 4.29
N CYS A 32 5.21 6.73 3.67
CA CYS A 32 5.97 5.70 4.36
C CYS A 32 7.32 5.51 3.68
N ASP A 33 8.38 5.61 4.48
CA ASP A 33 9.76 5.55 4.01
C ASP A 33 10.24 4.11 3.79
N GLN A 34 9.50 3.13 4.31
CA GLN A 34 9.84 1.71 4.24
C GLN A 34 8.61 0.85 3.91
N PHE A 35 8.82 -0.20 3.12
CA PHE A 35 7.77 -1.16 2.78
C PHE A 35 7.22 -1.85 4.03
N GLU A 36 8.08 -2.25 4.96
CA GLU A 36 7.70 -2.91 6.22
C GLU A 36 6.71 -2.08 7.03
N VAL A 37 6.93 -0.76 7.12
CA VAL A 37 6.03 0.16 7.81
C VAL A 37 4.66 0.14 7.13
N ALA A 38 4.63 0.00 5.81
CA ALA A 38 3.40 -0.11 5.06
C ALA A 38 2.60 -1.39 5.39
N PHE A 39 3.28 -2.53 5.51
CA PHE A 39 2.64 -3.79 5.94
C PHE A 39 2.15 -3.70 7.39
N GLN A 40 3.00 -3.22 8.30
CA GLN A 40 2.68 -3.09 9.71
C GLN A 40 1.48 -2.16 9.95
N ALA A 41 1.40 -1.05 9.22
CA ALA A 41 0.30 -0.13 9.38
C ALA A 41 -1.04 -0.71 8.87
N VAL A 42 -1.05 -1.66 7.94
CA VAL A 42 -2.28 -2.42 7.62
C VAL A 42 -2.61 -3.41 8.75
N GLU A 43 -1.61 -4.15 9.25
CA GLU A 43 -1.82 -5.13 10.34
C GLU A 43 -2.28 -4.49 11.65
N LEU A 44 -1.76 -3.29 11.96
CA LEU A 44 -2.12 -2.51 13.15
C LEU A 44 -3.38 -1.67 12.95
N TRP A 45 -4.09 -1.83 11.82
CA TRP A 45 -5.30 -1.08 11.49
C TRP A 45 -5.12 0.45 11.41
N ILE A 46 -3.88 0.93 11.28
CA ILE A 46 -3.55 2.35 11.07
C ILE A 46 -3.97 2.78 9.66
N SER A 47 -3.81 1.89 8.70
CA SER A 47 -4.28 2.02 7.33
C SER A 47 -5.24 0.87 7.02
N VAL A 48 -6.16 1.11 6.09
CA VAL A 48 -7.09 0.03 5.70
C VAL A 48 -6.47 -0.82 4.61
N ARG A 49 -5.64 -0.21 3.76
CA ARG A 49 -5.00 -0.87 2.64
C ARG A 49 -3.71 -0.12 2.30
N THR A 50 -2.79 -0.86 1.73
CA THR A 50 -1.51 -0.34 1.23
C THR A 50 -1.39 -0.64 -0.25
N VAL A 51 -0.73 0.24 -0.99
CA VAL A 51 -0.36 0.02 -2.40
C VAL A 51 1.16 -0.11 -2.45
N LEU A 52 1.61 -1.23 -2.99
CA LEU A 52 3.02 -1.62 -2.99
C LEU A 52 3.44 -1.95 -4.41
N PRO A 53 4.62 -1.50 -4.86
CA PRO A 53 5.15 -1.92 -6.14
C PRO A 53 5.68 -3.36 -6.00
N VAL A 54 5.19 -4.27 -6.83
CA VAL A 54 5.65 -5.68 -6.84
C VAL A 54 6.60 -5.96 -8.00
N GLU A 55 6.45 -5.24 -9.10
CA GLU A 55 7.31 -5.29 -10.28
C GLU A 55 7.57 -3.91 -10.83
N ASN A 56 8.74 -3.72 -11.44
CA ASN A 56 9.05 -2.59 -12.28
C ASN A 56 9.65 -3.06 -13.61
N SER A 57 9.39 -2.31 -14.68
CA SER A 57 9.85 -2.70 -16.03
C SER A 57 11.37 -2.58 -16.23
N LEU A 58 12.04 -1.79 -15.38
CA LEU A 58 13.47 -1.48 -15.50
C LEU A 58 14.38 -2.36 -14.64
N GLY A 59 13.88 -2.84 -13.49
CA GLY A 59 14.63 -3.59 -12.48
C GLY A 59 14.00 -4.94 -12.12
N GLY A 60 12.91 -5.33 -12.78
CA GLY A 60 12.20 -6.58 -12.55
C GLY A 60 11.40 -6.65 -11.26
N SER A 61 11.23 -7.86 -10.74
CA SER A 61 10.41 -8.14 -9.57
C SER A 61 11.07 -7.64 -8.27
N ILE A 62 10.28 -6.96 -7.44
CA ILE A 62 10.73 -6.46 -6.13
C ILE A 62 10.55 -7.58 -5.10
N HIS A 63 11.52 -8.50 -5.06
CA HIS A 63 11.49 -9.70 -4.22
C HIS A 63 11.22 -9.43 -2.74
N ARG A 64 11.69 -8.28 -2.21
CA ARG A 64 11.43 -7.88 -0.82
C ARG A 64 9.93 -7.78 -0.51
N ASN A 65 9.11 -7.29 -1.44
CA ASN A 65 7.67 -7.18 -1.22
C ASN A 65 6.97 -8.54 -1.32
N TYR A 66 7.49 -9.46 -2.13
CA TYR A 66 7.04 -10.85 -2.13
C TYR A 66 7.33 -11.53 -0.79
N ASP A 67 8.53 -11.35 -0.24
CA ASP A 67 8.89 -11.88 1.08
C ASP A 67 7.97 -11.33 2.18
N LEU A 68 7.64 -10.03 2.11
CA LEU A 68 6.74 -9.40 3.07
C LEU A 68 5.30 -9.91 2.94
N LEU A 69 4.80 -10.11 1.72
CA LEU A 69 3.50 -10.74 1.49
C LEU A 69 3.42 -12.16 2.05
N LEU A 70 4.52 -12.92 2.01
CA LEU A 70 4.57 -14.27 2.60
C LEU A 70 4.67 -14.25 4.13
N ARG A 71 5.29 -13.21 4.71
CA ARG A 71 5.47 -13.07 6.17
C ARG A 71 4.25 -12.51 6.88
N HIS A 72 3.51 -11.62 6.22
CA HIS A 72 2.35 -10.93 6.78
C HIS A 72 1.05 -11.61 6.37
N ARG A 73 0.02 -11.55 7.23
CA ARG A 73 -1.30 -12.15 6.94
C ARG A 73 -2.18 -11.16 6.19
N LEU A 74 -1.69 -10.63 5.08
CA LEU A 74 -2.43 -9.71 4.22
C LEU A 74 -2.93 -10.42 2.96
N HIS A 75 -4.01 -9.89 2.39
CA HIS A 75 -4.58 -10.39 1.14
C HIS A 75 -4.44 -9.34 0.04
N ILE A 76 -4.06 -9.78 -1.15
CA ILE A 76 -4.07 -8.93 -2.35
C ILE A 76 -5.53 -8.79 -2.78
N VAL A 77 -6.01 -7.54 -2.87
CA VAL A 77 -7.40 -7.22 -3.19
C VAL A 77 -7.57 -6.45 -4.51
N GLY A 78 -6.47 -6.22 -5.22
CA GLY A 78 -6.44 -5.55 -6.51
C GLY A 78 -5.02 -5.27 -6.95
N GLU A 79 -4.87 -5.02 -8.25
CA GLU A 79 -3.62 -4.60 -8.89
C GLU A 79 -3.85 -3.30 -9.67
N VAL A 80 -2.80 -2.48 -9.75
CA VAL A 80 -2.80 -1.29 -10.60
C VAL A 80 -1.49 -1.23 -11.35
N VAL A 81 -1.58 -1.12 -12.67
CA VAL A 81 -0.43 -0.89 -13.55
C VAL A 81 -0.36 0.61 -13.84
N GLU A 82 0.80 1.18 -13.52
CA GLU A 82 1.19 2.53 -13.92
C GLU A 82 2.06 2.38 -15.18
N VAL A 83 1.61 3.02 -16.26
CA VAL A 83 2.23 2.98 -17.60
C VAL A 83 2.72 4.38 -17.93
#